data_AF-A0A959DMF1-F1
#
_entry.id   AF-A0A959DMF1-F1
#
_cell.length_a   1.000
_cell.length_b   1.000
_cell.length_c   1.000
_cell.angle_alpha   90.00
_cell.angle_beta   90.00
_cell.angle_gamma   90.00
#
_symmetry.space_group_name_H-M   'P 1'
#
loop_
_entity.id
_entity.type
_entity.pdbx_description
1 polymer ?
#
loop_
_entity_poly.entity_id
_entity_poly.type
_entity_poly.pdbx_seq_one_letter_code
_entity_poly.pdbx_strand_id
1 'polypeptide(L)'
;ENQETLFNLFFDRLAEHTSKKYFIVDIKYHSWHHLNIFFQEIFHPPFLLRMLLEQEVKFIHLIRENVFEQYVSWIYSKATRKWHYKRKETLRKQKIRIDVRDCEARMQLSLDSTRMFERWLSGTSCLNLYYEELFEDGRFSPEVLSKIEGHIGEKLDLPDAPVLKKVISDVGEVVENLEEVLDHFRGTPYEKYTYSLCNQ
;
A
#
# COMPACT_ATOMS: atom_id res chain seq x y z
N GLU A 1 24.71 -1.13 -14.62
CA GLU A 1 25.71 -0.04 -14.74
C GLU A 1 25.04 1.34 -14.89
N ASN A 2 24.61 1.80 -16.07
CA ASN A 2 24.12 3.20 -16.20
C ASN A 2 22.95 3.59 -15.27
N GLN A 3 21.92 2.74 -15.10
CA GLN A 3 20.78 3.05 -14.23
C GLN A 3 21.17 3.10 -12.74
N GLU A 4 22.07 2.22 -12.32
CA GLU A 4 22.58 2.17 -10.95
C GLU A 4 23.44 3.41 -10.65
N THR A 5 24.32 3.80 -11.57
CA THR A 5 25.10 5.04 -11.46
C THR A 5 24.18 6.26 -11.34
N LEU A 6 23.14 6.35 -12.16
CA LEU A 6 22.18 7.45 -12.09
C LEU A 6 21.38 7.46 -10.78
N PHE A 7 21.01 6.28 -10.28
CA PHE A 7 20.31 6.14 -9.01
C PHE A 7 21.19 6.61 -7.84
N ASN A 8 22.44 6.15 -7.78
CA ASN A 8 23.38 6.57 -6.72
C ASN A 8 23.66 8.07 -6.80
N LEU A 9 23.92 8.61 -8.00
CA LEU A 9 24.11 10.05 -8.19
C LEU A 9 22.90 10.88 -7.73
N PHE A 10 21.67 10.36 -7.92
CA PHE A 10 20.48 11.03 -7.43
C PHE A 10 20.47 11.12 -5.90
N PHE A 11 20.77 10.03 -5.18
CA PHE A 11 20.84 10.06 -3.71
C PHE A 11 22.01 10.88 -3.18
N ASP A 12 23.17 10.84 -3.84
CA ASP A 12 24.32 11.70 -3.51
C ASP A 12 23.92 13.18 -3.60
N ARG A 13 23.24 13.57 -4.68
CA ARG A 13 22.72 14.94 -4.84
C ARG A 13 21.66 15.30 -3.81
N LEU A 14 20.78 14.36 -3.43
CA LEU A 14 19.83 14.62 -2.35
C LEU A 14 20.54 14.84 -1.01
N ALA A 15 21.60 14.08 -0.73
CA ALA A 15 22.39 14.22 0.50
C ALA A 15 23.06 15.59 0.62
N GLU A 16 23.45 16.21 -0.50
CA GLU A 16 23.96 17.59 -0.51
C GLU A 16 22.92 18.64 -0.05
N HIS A 17 21.62 18.32 -0.11
CA HIS A 17 20.51 19.25 0.16
C HIS A 17 19.79 19.01 1.49
N THR A 18 20.22 18.03 2.29
CA THR A 18 19.57 17.70 3.56
C THR A 18 20.57 17.28 4.62
N SER A 19 20.33 17.69 5.87
CA SER A 19 21.05 17.17 7.03
C SER A 19 20.40 15.91 7.62
N LYS A 20 19.32 15.42 7.01
CA LYS A 20 18.62 14.22 7.46
C LYS A 20 19.49 12.99 7.17
N LYS A 21 19.57 12.10 8.18
CA LYS A 21 20.37 10.88 8.12
C LYS A 21 19.80 9.81 7.19
N TYR A 22 18.47 9.80 7.01
CA TYR A 22 17.78 8.77 6.23
C TYR A 22 17.00 9.37 5.07
N PHE A 23 16.98 8.61 3.98
CA PHE A 23 16.03 8.79 2.90
C PHE A 23 14.90 7.79 3.05
N ILE A 24 13.66 8.27 2.94
CA ILE A 24 12.48 7.41 2.88
C ILE A 24 11.98 7.43 1.45
N VAL A 25 11.90 6.25 0.84
CA VAL A 25 11.44 6.07 -0.54
C VAL A 25 10.16 5.26 -0.51
N ASP A 26 9.06 5.85 -0.96
CA ASP A 26 7.76 5.18 -1.09
C ASP A 26 7.57 4.69 -2.53
N ILE A 27 7.51 3.38 -2.72
CA ILE A 27 7.36 2.76 -4.04
C ILE A 27 6.13 1.87 -4.05
N LYS A 28 5.16 2.21 -4.90
CA LYS A 28 3.95 1.39 -5.10
C LYS A 28 4.28 0.17 -5.96
N TYR A 29 3.56 -0.96 -5.77
CA TYR A 29 3.81 -2.19 -6.53
C TYR A 29 3.86 -1.98 -8.05
N HIS A 30 3.02 -1.10 -8.59
CA HIS A 30 2.97 -0.81 -10.02
C HIS A 30 4.11 0.08 -10.51
N SER A 31 4.98 0.62 -9.66
CA SER A 31 6.04 1.58 -10.06
C SER A 31 7.43 0.98 -10.13
N TRP A 32 7.62 -0.26 -9.67
CA TRP A 32 8.94 -0.90 -9.61
C TRP A 32 9.58 -1.18 -10.97
N HIS A 33 8.77 -1.19 -12.03
CA HIS A 33 9.21 -1.46 -13.40
C HIS A 33 9.87 -0.26 -14.10
N HIS A 34 9.77 0.96 -13.54
CA HIS A 34 10.26 2.18 -14.21
C HIS A 34 11.77 2.21 -14.44
N LEU A 35 12.53 1.42 -13.68
CA LEU A 35 13.97 1.25 -13.85
C LEU A 35 14.32 -0.14 -14.37
N ASN A 36 13.39 -0.88 -14.98
CA ASN A 36 13.76 -2.15 -15.60
C ASN A 36 14.69 -1.93 -16.80
N ILE A 37 15.56 -2.93 -17.01
CA ILE A 37 16.36 -3.05 -18.22
C ILE A 37 15.52 -3.66 -19.35
N PHE A 38 15.97 -3.49 -20.59
CA PHE A 38 15.22 -3.93 -21.78
C PHE A 38 14.85 -5.42 -21.76
N PHE A 39 15.72 -6.27 -21.21
CA PHE A 39 15.45 -7.69 -21.02
C PHE A 39 15.27 -8.00 -19.53
N GLN A 40 14.03 -8.03 -19.07
CA GLN A 40 13.66 -8.42 -17.72
C GLN A 40 12.86 -9.72 -17.77
N GLU A 41 13.31 -10.74 -17.03
CA GLU A 41 12.56 -11.98 -16.88
C GLU A 41 11.32 -11.78 -16.00
N ILE A 42 10.21 -12.41 -16.39
CA ILE A 42 8.88 -12.20 -15.78
C ILE A 42 8.85 -12.61 -14.30
N PHE A 43 9.62 -13.63 -13.91
CA PHE A 43 9.65 -14.15 -12.55
C PHE A 43 10.77 -13.54 -11.69
N HIS A 44 11.66 -12.75 -12.29
CA HIS A 44 12.73 -12.08 -11.55
C HIS A 44 12.23 -10.76 -10.95
N PRO A 45 12.70 -10.41 -9.74
CA PRO A 45 12.40 -9.11 -9.15
C PRO A 45 12.81 -7.96 -10.08
N PRO A 46 12.05 -6.85 -10.11
CA PRO A 46 12.38 -5.67 -10.90
C PRO A 46 13.80 -5.19 -10.62
N PHE A 47 14.45 -4.58 -11.61
CA PHE A 47 15.88 -4.20 -11.51
C PHE A 47 16.16 -3.31 -10.28
N LEU A 48 15.27 -2.34 -10.01
CA LEU A 48 15.37 -1.50 -8.82
C LEU A 48 15.34 -2.31 -7.51
N LEU A 49 14.47 -3.32 -7.42
CA LEU A 49 14.42 -4.16 -6.22
C LEU A 49 15.72 -4.94 -6.05
N ARG A 50 16.27 -5.53 -7.13
CA ARG A 50 17.57 -6.25 -7.07
C ARG A 50 18.69 -5.35 -6.55
N MET A 51 18.81 -4.16 -7.12
CA MET A 51 19.84 -3.19 -6.71
C MET A 51 19.68 -2.79 -5.24
N LEU A 52 18.45 -2.58 -4.75
CA LEU A 52 18.22 -2.27 -3.34
C LEU A 52 18.52 -3.45 -2.39
N LEU A 53 18.27 -4.68 -2.85
CA LEU A 53 18.62 -5.89 -2.10
C LEU A 53 20.13 -6.05 -1.92
N GLU A 54 20.92 -5.70 -2.95
CA GLU A 54 22.38 -5.71 -2.92
C GLU A 54 22.97 -4.63 -2.00
N GLN A 55 22.24 -3.52 -1.78
CA GLN A 55 22.64 -2.42 -0.91
C GLN A 55 22.24 -2.61 0.57
N GLU A 56 21.67 -3.77 0.93
CA GLU A 56 21.22 -4.10 2.29
C GLU A 56 20.29 -3.03 2.91
N VAL A 57 19.45 -2.38 2.10
CA VAL A 57 18.50 -1.40 2.62
C VAL A 57 17.44 -2.07 3.49
N LYS A 58 16.88 -1.31 4.44
CA LYS A 58 15.77 -1.77 5.28
C LYS A 58 14.45 -1.62 4.53
N PHE A 59 13.69 -2.71 4.42
CA PHE A 59 12.40 -2.70 3.73
C PHE A 59 11.25 -2.66 4.73
N ILE A 60 10.30 -1.75 4.52
CA ILE A 60 8.99 -1.81 5.16
C ILE A 60 7.96 -2.15 4.08
N HIS A 61 7.38 -3.34 4.16
CA HIS A 61 6.36 -3.82 3.24
C HIS A 61 4.98 -3.57 3.84
N LEU A 62 4.36 -2.47 3.41
CA LEU A 62 3.00 -2.13 3.82
C LEU A 62 1.98 -2.89 2.96
N ILE A 63 1.21 -3.75 3.60
CA ILE A 63 0.22 -4.65 3.00
C ILE A 63 -1.17 -4.16 3.41
N ARG A 64 -2.15 -4.23 2.50
CA ARG A 64 -3.55 -3.99 2.83
C ARG A 64 -4.29 -5.30 2.68
N GLU A 65 -4.68 -5.91 3.79
CA GLU A 65 -5.28 -7.25 3.78
C GLU A 65 -6.65 -7.23 3.10
N ASN A 66 -7.43 -6.17 3.33
CA ASN A 66 -8.73 -6.05 2.70
C ASN A 66 -8.61 -5.49 1.28
N VAL A 67 -8.38 -6.39 0.32
CA VAL A 67 -8.28 -6.07 -1.11
C VAL A 67 -9.61 -5.60 -1.72
N PHE A 68 -10.76 -5.95 -1.13
CA PHE A 68 -12.05 -5.41 -1.55
C PHE A 68 -12.17 -3.93 -1.18
N GLU A 69 -11.92 -3.57 0.09
CA GLU A 69 -11.89 -2.16 0.50
C GLU A 69 -10.83 -1.35 -0.26
N GLN A 70 -9.72 -1.97 -0.64
CA GLN A 70 -8.72 -1.36 -1.52
C GLN A 70 -9.33 -0.98 -2.87
N TYR A 71 -10.07 -1.89 -3.49
CA TYR A 71 -10.76 -1.64 -4.75
C TYR A 71 -11.83 -0.56 -4.60
N VAL A 72 -12.67 -0.63 -3.57
CA VAL A 72 -13.72 0.38 -3.29
C VAL A 72 -13.10 1.76 -3.14
N SER A 73 -12.01 1.88 -2.37
CA SER A 73 -11.28 3.12 -2.17
C SER A 73 -10.72 3.69 -3.47
N TRP A 74 -10.24 2.83 -4.38
CA TRP A 74 -9.73 3.23 -5.69
C TRP A 74 -10.83 3.75 -6.60
N ILE A 75 -11.95 3.02 -6.73
CA ILE A 75 -13.10 3.45 -7.54
C ILE A 75 -13.68 4.76 -7.02
N TYR A 76 -13.84 4.87 -5.70
CA TYR A 76 -14.35 6.10 -5.08
C TYR A 76 -13.41 7.30 -5.32
N SER A 77 -12.10 7.10 -5.21
CA SER A 77 -11.11 8.17 -5.48
C SER A 77 -11.15 8.62 -6.93
N LYS A 78 -11.35 7.69 -7.88
CA LYS A 78 -11.57 8.02 -9.30
C LYS A 78 -12.86 8.81 -9.50
N ALA A 79 -13.95 8.37 -8.89
CA ALA A 79 -15.27 8.99 -9.02
C ALA A 79 -15.27 10.43 -8.46
N THR A 80 -14.60 10.65 -7.33
CA THR A 80 -14.49 11.96 -6.68
C THR A 80 -13.33 12.83 -7.20
N ARG A 81 -12.41 12.24 -7.98
CA ARG A 81 -11.12 12.81 -8.40
C ARG A 81 -10.24 13.27 -7.23
N LYS A 82 -10.35 12.60 -6.08
CA LYS A 82 -9.62 12.95 -4.86
C LYS A 82 -9.11 11.70 -4.14
N TRP A 83 -7.80 11.65 -3.94
CA TRP A 83 -7.09 10.50 -3.35
C TRP A 83 -6.80 10.67 -1.86
N HIS A 84 -6.70 11.91 -1.38
CA HIS A 84 -6.31 12.22 -0.01
C HIS A 84 -7.26 13.24 0.60
N TYR A 85 -7.71 12.96 1.82
CA TYR A 85 -8.53 13.89 2.60
C TYR A 85 -7.81 14.22 3.90
N LYS A 86 -7.67 15.51 4.17
CA LYS A 86 -7.19 15.99 5.46
C LYS A 86 -8.28 15.82 6.50
N ARG A 87 -7.89 15.69 7.78
CA ARG A 87 -8.84 15.44 8.90
C ARG A 87 -10.05 16.40 8.92
N LYS A 88 -9.82 17.69 8.67
CA LYS A 88 -10.84 18.76 8.68
C LYS A 88 -11.69 18.86 7.40
N GLU A 89 -11.39 18.09 6.36
CA GLU A 89 -12.14 18.18 5.10
C GLU A 89 -13.41 17.32 5.14
N THR A 90 -14.50 17.86 4.64
CA THR A 90 -15.76 17.12 4.47
C THR A 90 -15.66 16.17 3.27
N LEU A 91 -16.12 14.95 3.45
CA LEU A 91 -16.19 13.96 2.39
C LEU A 91 -17.27 14.32 1.39
N ARG A 92 -17.03 14.02 0.11
CA ARG A 92 -18.08 14.15 -0.91
C ARG A 92 -19.03 12.97 -0.76
N LYS A 93 -20.33 13.22 -0.60
CA LYS A 93 -21.32 12.15 -0.63
C LYS A 93 -21.53 11.72 -2.07
N GLN A 94 -20.68 10.81 -2.54
CA GLN A 94 -20.76 10.24 -3.87
C GLN A 94 -20.87 8.73 -3.74
N LYS A 95 -21.96 8.21 -4.31
CA LYS A 95 -22.16 6.78 -4.44
C LYS A 95 -21.44 6.27 -5.68
N ILE A 96 -20.99 5.03 -5.63
CA ILE A 96 -20.30 4.34 -6.72
C ILE A 96 -20.99 3.01 -7.01
N ARG A 97 -21.02 2.63 -8.27
CA ARG A 97 -21.44 1.30 -8.71
C ARG A 97 -20.19 0.48 -9.03
N ILE A 98 -20.14 -0.75 -8.53
CA ILE A 98 -19.03 -1.68 -8.73
C ILE A 98 -19.35 -2.60 -9.91
N ASP A 99 -18.38 -2.73 -10.83
CA ASP A 99 -18.35 -3.83 -11.79
C ASP A 99 -17.69 -5.04 -11.10
N VAL A 100 -18.48 -6.09 -10.86
CA VAL A 100 -18.03 -7.27 -10.10
C VAL A 100 -16.86 -8.00 -10.77
N ARG A 101 -16.78 -8.00 -12.11
CA ARG A 101 -15.71 -8.68 -12.84
C ARG A 101 -14.39 -7.90 -12.77
N ASP A 102 -14.44 -6.58 -12.93
CA ASP A 102 -13.26 -5.74 -12.73
C ASP A 102 -12.82 -5.78 -11.25
N CYS A 103 -13.77 -5.79 -10.31
CA CYS A 103 -13.47 -5.92 -8.88
C CYS A 103 -12.70 -7.21 -8.58
N GLU A 104 -13.21 -8.36 -9.03
CA GLU A 104 -12.57 -9.67 -8.83
C GLU A 104 -11.17 -9.71 -9.45
N ALA A 105 -11.02 -9.27 -10.70
CA ALA A 105 -9.73 -9.24 -11.38
C ALA A 105 -8.71 -8.36 -10.65
N ARG A 106 -9.14 -7.23 -10.08
CA ARG A 106 -8.27 -6.32 -9.31
C ARG A 106 -7.92 -6.88 -7.95
N MET A 107 -8.86 -7.51 -7.26
CA MET A 107 -8.59 -8.19 -5.99
C MET A 107 -7.55 -9.30 -6.18
N GLN A 108 -7.71 -10.11 -7.22
CA GLN A 108 -6.75 -11.16 -7.55
C GLN A 108 -5.37 -10.58 -7.88
N LEU A 109 -5.31 -9.52 -8.70
CA LEU A 109 -4.05 -8.84 -9.02
C LEU A 109 -3.35 -8.28 -7.77
N SER A 110 -4.10 -7.70 -6.82
CA SER A 110 -3.54 -7.23 -5.54
C SER A 110 -2.96 -8.38 -4.73
N LEU A 111 -3.69 -9.49 -4.59
CA LEU A 111 -3.23 -10.68 -3.86
C LEU A 111 -1.99 -11.29 -4.48
N ASP A 112 -1.95 -11.42 -5.81
CA ASP A 112 -0.79 -11.96 -6.51
C ASP A 112 0.42 -11.03 -6.42
N SER A 113 0.20 -9.72 -6.50
CA SER A 113 1.27 -8.73 -6.30
C SER A 113 1.87 -8.83 -4.91
N THR A 114 1.03 -8.90 -3.86
CA THR A 114 1.51 -9.07 -2.49
C THR A 114 2.32 -10.34 -2.33
N ARG A 115 1.80 -11.50 -2.76
CA ARG A 115 2.51 -12.79 -2.69
C ARG A 115 3.83 -12.78 -3.45
N MET A 116 3.87 -12.13 -4.60
CA MET A 116 5.07 -12.02 -5.42
C MET A 116 6.15 -11.20 -4.70
N PHE A 117 5.77 -10.06 -4.10
CA PHE A 117 6.70 -9.25 -3.31
C PHE A 117 7.16 -9.95 -2.03
N GLU A 118 6.27 -10.66 -1.33
CA GLU A 118 6.65 -11.48 -0.17
C GLU A 118 7.71 -12.53 -0.53
N ARG A 119 7.57 -13.16 -1.71
CA ARG A 119 8.56 -14.11 -2.22
C ARG A 119 9.89 -13.43 -2.54
N TRP A 120 9.88 -12.29 -3.23
CA TRP A 120 11.09 -11.56 -3.57
C TRP A 120 11.83 -10.98 -2.36
N LEU A 121 11.10 -10.62 -1.31
CA LEU A 121 11.64 -10.10 -0.05
C LEU A 121 11.91 -11.21 0.98
N SER A 122 11.65 -12.48 0.62
CA SER A 122 11.93 -13.60 1.50
C SER A 122 13.42 -13.72 1.77
N GLY A 123 13.79 -13.79 3.06
CA GLY A 123 15.19 -13.89 3.49
C GLY A 123 15.94 -12.56 3.58
N THR A 124 15.25 -11.42 3.41
CA THR A 124 15.85 -10.09 3.51
C THR A 124 15.40 -9.39 4.81
N SER A 125 16.05 -8.28 5.17
CA SER A 125 15.61 -7.45 6.29
C SER A 125 14.35 -6.67 5.90
N CYS A 126 13.21 -7.34 6.01
CA CYS A 126 11.90 -6.78 5.68
C CYS A 126 10.95 -6.83 6.87
N LEU A 127 10.36 -5.68 7.22
CA LEU A 127 9.26 -5.58 8.15
C LEU A 127 7.93 -5.51 7.39
N ASN A 128 7.12 -6.56 7.52
CA ASN A 128 5.75 -6.56 7.01
C ASN A 128 4.83 -5.83 8.00
N LEU A 129 4.04 -4.90 7.50
CA LEU A 129 3.02 -4.18 8.27
C LEU A 129 1.69 -4.25 7.55
N TYR A 130 0.61 -4.40 8.33
CA TYR A 130 -0.75 -4.39 7.79
C TYR A 130 -1.39 -3.02 7.98
N TYR A 131 -2.01 -2.50 6.93
CA TYR A 131 -2.62 -1.18 6.90
C TYR A 131 -3.69 -1.03 7.99
N GLU A 132 -4.42 -2.11 8.22
CA GLU A 132 -5.49 -2.25 9.19
C GLU A 132 -4.99 -2.12 10.64
N GLU A 133 -3.73 -2.43 10.91
CA GLU A 133 -3.09 -2.35 12.23
C GLU A 133 -2.41 -0.99 12.50
N LEU A 134 -2.24 -0.16 11.47
CA LEU A 134 -1.46 1.09 11.57
C LEU A 134 -2.04 2.08 12.57
N PHE A 135 -3.36 2.02 12.81
CA PHE A 135 -4.08 3.01 13.58
C PHE A 135 -4.95 2.39 14.66
N GLU A 136 -4.89 2.97 15.85
CA GLU A 136 -5.74 2.66 17.00
C GLU A 136 -6.33 3.98 17.52
N ASP A 137 -7.65 4.05 17.68
CA ASP A 137 -8.38 5.25 18.13
C ASP A 137 -8.01 6.56 17.38
N GLY A 138 -7.73 6.44 16.08
CA GLY A 138 -7.35 7.57 15.22
C GLY A 138 -5.96 8.14 15.48
N ARG A 139 -5.09 7.39 16.16
CA ARG A 139 -3.65 7.64 16.35
C ARG A 139 -2.85 6.50 15.74
N PHE A 140 -1.53 6.68 15.62
CA PHE A 140 -0.65 5.58 15.22
C PHE A 140 -0.63 4.51 16.33
N SER A 141 -0.74 3.24 15.94
CA SER A 141 -0.64 2.11 16.88
C SER A 141 0.74 2.11 17.55
N PRO A 142 0.82 2.15 18.90
CA PRO A 142 2.09 2.09 19.61
C PRO A 142 2.90 0.83 19.31
N GLU A 143 2.21 -0.29 19.08
CA GLU A 143 2.84 -1.56 18.70
C GLU A 143 3.51 -1.46 17.33
N VAL A 144 2.80 -0.90 16.34
CA VAL A 144 3.35 -0.68 15.00
C VAL A 144 4.54 0.27 15.05
N LEU A 145 4.45 1.36 15.81
CA LEU A 145 5.58 2.29 15.99
C LEU A 145 6.79 1.57 16.58
N SER A 146 6.60 0.78 17.63
CA SER A 146 7.68 0.01 18.23
C SER A 146 8.33 -0.98 17.25
N LYS A 147 7.54 -1.65 16.40
CA LYS A 147 8.05 -2.51 15.32
C LYS A 147 8.89 -1.73 14.32
N ILE A 148 8.42 -0.56 13.88
CA ILE A 148 9.17 0.28 12.94
C ILE A 148 10.47 0.78 13.58
N GLU A 149 10.41 1.34 14.79
CA GLU A 149 11.57 1.85 15.53
C GLU A 149 12.62 0.76 15.75
N GLY A 150 12.20 -0.45 16.15
CA GLY A 150 13.08 -1.61 16.30
C GLY A 150 13.70 -2.04 14.97
N HIS A 151 12.93 -2.02 13.88
CA HIS A 151 13.41 -2.37 12.56
C HIS A 151 14.43 -1.33 12.03
N ILE A 152 14.14 -0.04 12.13
CA ILE A 152 15.04 1.03 11.65
C ILE A 152 16.20 1.31 12.62
N GLY A 153 16.05 1.00 13.90
CA GLY A 153 17.05 1.21 14.94
C GLY A 153 17.07 2.64 15.49
N GLU A 154 16.00 3.41 15.30
CA GLU A 154 15.87 4.80 15.73
C GLU A 154 14.46 5.10 16.22
N LYS A 155 14.35 6.10 17.11
CA LYS A 155 13.05 6.60 17.57
C LYS A 155 12.44 7.53 16.54
N LEU A 156 11.14 7.41 16.37
CA LEU A 156 10.37 8.24 15.44
C LEU A 156 9.73 9.41 16.18
N ASP A 157 10.00 10.62 15.71
CA ASP A 157 9.26 11.82 16.11
C ASP A 157 8.12 12.06 15.13
N LEU A 158 6.95 11.49 15.44
CA LEU A 158 5.75 11.58 14.62
C LEU A 158 4.70 12.47 15.29
N PRO A 159 3.83 13.12 14.50
CA PRO A 159 2.68 13.81 15.07
C PRO A 159 1.75 12.83 15.79
N ASP A 160 1.09 13.30 16.87
CA ASP A 160 0.16 12.50 17.68
C ASP A 160 -0.97 11.81 16.89
N ALA A 161 -1.32 12.35 15.72
CA ALA A 161 -2.35 11.81 14.86
C ALA A 161 -1.93 11.92 13.38
N PRO A 162 -2.38 10.96 12.54
CA PRO A 162 -2.16 11.03 11.11
C PRO A 162 -2.80 12.29 10.51
N VAL A 163 -2.08 12.90 9.57
CA VAL A 163 -2.54 14.10 8.84
C VAL A 163 -3.74 13.77 7.93
N LEU A 164 -3.73 12.55 7.39
CA LEU A 164 -4.75 12.03 6.49
C LEU A 164 -5.73 11.17 7.29
N LYS A 165 -7.00 11.15 6.84
CA LYS A 165 -8.02 10.26 7.39
C LYS A 165 -8.48 9.24 6.35
N LYS A 166 -8.90 8.05 6.81
CA LYS A 166 -9.61 7.08 5.97
C LYS A 166 -10.88 7.75 5.42
N VAL A 167 -11.09 7.61 4.13
CA VAL A 167 -12.19 8.28 3.41
C VAL A 167 -13.48 7.49 3.50
N ILE A 168 -13.37 6.17 3.53
CA ILE A 168 -14.51 5.26 3.52
C ILE A 168 -14.40 4.44 4.79
N SER A 169 -15.23 4.76 5.79
CA SER A 169 -15.36 3.97 7.01
C SER A 169 -16.36 2.84 6.80
N ASP A 170 -17.44 3.11 6.08
CA ASP A 170 -18.48 2.15 5.75
C ASP A 170 -18.63 2.03 4.22
N VAL A 171 -18.43 0.82 3.70
CA VAL A 171 -18.54 0.53 2.27
C VAL A 171 -20.01 0.54 1.81
N GLY A 172 -20.95 0.12 2.66
CA GLY A 172 -22.40 0.15 2.35
C GLY A 172 -22.92 1.57 2.17
N GLU A 173 -22.32 2.54 2.85
CA GLU A 173 -22.62 3.95 2.62
C GLU A 173 -22.15 4.48 1.27
N VAL A 174 -21.24 3.82 0.56
CA VAL A 174 -20.69 4.32 -0.72
C VAL A 174 -21.02 3.46 -1.93
N VAL A 175 -21.29 2.16 -1.77
CA VAL A 175 -21.57 1.24 -2.89
C VAL A 175 -23.07 1.11 -3.13
N GLU A 176 -23.53 1.41 -4.34
CA GLU A 176 -24.97 1.36 -4.70
C GLU A 176 -25.49 -0.05 -4.88
N ASN A 177 -24.66 -0.95 -5.41
CA ASN A 177 -25.02 -2.33 -5.72
C ASN A 177 -24.34 -3.33 -4.78
N LEU A 178 -24.28 -3.01 -3.48
CA LEU A 178 -23.58 -3.85 -2.52
C LEU A 178 -24.14 -5.28 -2.46
N GLU A 179 -25.46 -5.45 -2.49
CA GLU A 179 -26.08 -6.79 -2.46
C GLU A 179 -25.66 -7.66 -3.65
N GLU A 180 -25.62 -7.10 -4.86
CA GLU A 180 -25.13 -7.77 -6.07
C GLU A 180 -23.66 -8.20 -5.93
N VAL A 181 -22.83 -7.32 -5.35
CA VAL A 181 -21.41 -7.61 -5.10
C VAL A 181 -21.25 -8.72 -4.07
N LEU A 182 -21.98 -8.67 -2.96
CA LEU A 182 -21.93 -9.69 -1.91
C LEU A 182 -22.42 -11.05 -2.43
N ASP A 183 -23.46 -11.06 -3.27
CA ASP A 183 -23.97 -12.29 -3.88
C ASP A 183 -22.96 -12.90 -4.86
N HIS A 184 -22.31 -12.08 -5.69
CA HIS A 184 -21.26 -12.54 -6.63
C HIS A 184 -20.09 -13.22 -5.90
N PHE A 185 -19.66 -12.69 -4.75
CA PHE A 185 -18.52 -13.23 -4.01
C PHE A 185 -18.87 -14.33 -3.00
N ARG A 186 -20.16 -14.62 -2.77
CA ARG A 186 -20.59 -15.65 -1.81
C ARG A 186 -20.07 -17.03 -2.22
N GLY A 187 -19.46 -17.75 -1.28
CA GLY A 187 -18.86 -19.07 -1.52
C GLY A 187 -17.58 -19.07 -2.36
N THR A 188 -17.05 -17.89 -2.73
CA THR A 188 -15.77 -17.77 -3.44
C THR A 188 -14.60 -17.58 -2.46
N PRO A 189 -13.33 -17.79 -2.87
CA PRO A 189 -12.17 -17.47 -2.04
C PRO A 189 -12.09 -15.99 -1.60
N TYR A 190 -12.81 -15.10 -2.29
CA TYR A 190 -12.81 -13.67 -2.01
C TYR A 190 -13.85 -13.23 -0.98
N GLU A 191 -14.77 -14.13 -0.61
CA GLU A 191 -15.85 -13.88 0.33
C GLU A 191 -15.36 -13.24 1.64
N LYS A 192 -14.26 -13.75 2.19
CA LYS A 192 -13.67 -13.23 3.44
C LYS A 192 -13.29 -11.74 3.40
N TYR A 193 -13.04 -11.17 2.22
CA TYR A 193 -12.68 -9.76 2.06
C TYR A 193 -13.92 -8.86 1.99
N THR A 194 -15.08 -9.41 1.61
CA THR A 194 -16.34 -8.67 1.54
C THR A 194 -17.14 -8.78 2.83
N TYR A 195 -16.97 -9.85 3.61
CA TYR A 195 -17.70 -10.11 4.86
C TYR A 195 -17.26 -9.26 6.06
N SER A 196 -16.07 -8.66 6.04
CA SER A 196 -15.63 -7.73 7.10
C SER A 196 -16.55 -6.50 7.25
N LEU A 197 -17.46 -6.30 6.30
CA LEU A 197 -18.44 -5.23 6.25
C LEU A 197 -19.77 -5.57 6.94
N CYS A 198 -20.03 -6.85 7.23
CA CYS A 198 -21.28 -7.29 7.86
C CYS A 198 -21.20 -7.38 9.40
N ASN A 199 -19.99 -7.30 9.97
CA ASN A 199 -19.73 -7.50 11.41
C ASN A 199 -19.17 -6.24 12.12
N GLN A 200 -19.24 -5.07 11.48
CA GLN A 200 -18.97 -3.76 12.11
C GLN A 200 -20.28 -3.04 12.38
#